data_AF-A0A7C8CL36-F1
#
_entry.id   AF-A0A7C8CL36-F1
#
_cell.length_a   1.000
_cell.length_b   1.000
_cell.length_c   1.000
_cell.angle_alpha   90.00
_cell.angle_beta   90.00
_cell.angle_gamma   90.00
#
_symmetry.space_group_name_H-M   'P 1'
#
loop_
_entity.id
_entity.type
_entity.pdbx_description
1 polymer ?
#
loop_
_entity_poly.entity_id
_entity_poly.type
_entity_poly.pdbx_seq_one_letter_code
_entity_poly.pdbx_strand_id
1 'polypeptide(L)'
;MDQAPFRLLAIVNRVDLRDAVGYGSSTASAGELRFVFGLLDMNTCSPTRMTAIFEYTVHANTCNQVINYAQEWEDLDLIHPPFPASAGYLTHLQSITDPVTTAGAAPGEPNGSSIGQLRTSEVVMGSPWELREFTLQQMPLGTPIQNVLRMDTTKQTPDRDFATVALLQPVLANYINSNLSDICNQEHVVPDSWMSMPFLSGRADFFPNTHFWAPGISGFPAGGCTDDDIRFNLSVNTCSGCHGADAIDPGFDPPFYHVDPNTPGGTPAQLSRFLTGTGASPIPDPSPIAGIGRDFDDLNRRATDLQDLLATGCLRLALASASMVSAVH
;
A
#
# COMPACT_ATOMS: atom_id res chain seq x y z
N MET A 1 -21.06 13.72 -4.68
CA MET A 1 -20.49 13.08 -3.47
C MET A 1 -20.85 13.84 -2.20
N ASP A 2 -21.83 14.76 -2.26
CA ASP A 2 -22.02 15.83 -1.28
C ASP A 2 -22.70 15.39 0.03
N GLN A 3 -22.85 14.08 0.24
CA GLN A 3 -23.58 13.50 1.35
C GLN A 3 -22.79 12.44 2.14
N ALA A 4 -21.67 11.95 1.61
CA ALA A 4 -20.84 11.00 2.33
C ALA A 4 -19.99 11.76 3.35
N PRO A 5 -19.94 11.35 4.63
CA PRO A 5 -19.25 12.09 5.68
C PRO A 5 -17.73 11.88 5.64
N PHE A 6 -17.12 12.10 4.48
CA PHE A 6 -15.70 11.89 4.24
C PHE A 6 -15.07 13.16 3.70
N ARG A 7 -13.83 13.43 4.10
CA ARG A 7 -13.00 14.49 3.53
C ARG A 7 -11.73 13.92 2.94
N LEU A 8 -11.23 14.54 1.88
CA LEU A 8 -9.96 14.18 1.28
C LEU A 8 -8.80 14.59 2.20
N LEU A 9 -7.90 13.64 2.48
CA LEU A 9 -6.67 13.85 3.26
C LEU A 9 -5.44 13.91 2.37
N ALA A 10 -5.37 13.02 1.37
CA ALA A 10 -4.24 12.92 0.46
C ALA A 10 -4.65 12.37 -0.90
N ILE A 11 -3.94 12.82 -1.93
CA ILE A 11 -3.88 12.18 -3.25
C ILE A 11 -2.45 11.67 -3.38
N VAL A 12 -2.29 10.37 -3.64
CA VAL A 12 -0.97 9.71 -3.64
C VAL A 12 -0.69 9.16 -5.04
N ASN A 13 0.44 9.57 -5.60
CA ASN A 13 1.02 8.96 -6.79
C ASN A 13 1.89 7.78 -6.39
N ARG A 14 1.64 6.61 -6.99
CA ARG A 14 2.42 5.37 -6.82
C ARG A 14 2.99 4.92 -8.15
N VAL A 15 3.67 5.82 -8.86
CA VAL A 15 4.38 5.50 -10.10
C VAL A 15 5.49 4.47 -9.88
N ASP A 16 5.96 4.29 -8.64
CA ASP A 16 6.89 3.24 -8.23
C ASP A 16 6.30 1.82 -8.39
N LEU A 17 4.97 1.69 -8.50
CA LEU A 17 4.28 0.44 -8.83
C LEU A 17 4.05 0.24 -10.34
N ARG A 18 4.71 1.02 -11.20
CA ARG A 18 4.61 0.89 -12.66
C ARG A 18 5.09 -0.49 -13.14
N ASP A 19 4.47 -0.98 -14.21
CA ASP A 19 4.98 -2.15 -14.91
C ASP A 19 6.13 -1.78 -15.85
N ALA A 20 7.08 -2.69 -16.00
CA ALA A 20 8.13 -2.54 -16.99
C ALA A 20 7.55 -2.75 -18.41
N VAL A 21 7.45 -1.68 -19.19
CA VAL A 21 6.85 -1.70 -20.53
C VAL A 21 7.90 -2.07 -21.58
N GLY A 22 7.79 -3.22 -22.25
CA GLY A 22 8.77 -3.56 -23.29
C GLY A 22 8.57 -4.85 -24.11
N TYR A 23 8.05 -5.94 -23.54
CA TYR A 23 7.89 -7.20 -24.28
C TYR A 23 6.63 -7.95 -23.87
N GLY A 24 5.54 -7.63 -24.57
CA GLY A 24 4.25 -8.33 -24.67
C GLY A 24 3.96 -9.47 -23.69
N SER A 25 3.44 -9.14 -22.49
CA SER A 25 2.49 -9.98 -21.74
C SER A 25 1.99 -9.31 -20.43
N SER A 26 1.40 -8.12 -20.54
CA SER A 26 0.37 -7.59 -19.62
C SER A 26 -0.05 -6.20 -20.11
N THR A 27 -1.23 -5.74 -19.72
CA THR A 27 -1.61 -4.32 -19.85
C THR A 27 -0.62 -3.50 -19.03
N ALA A 28 0.29 -2.79 -19.69
CA ALA A 28 1.23 -1.93 -18.99
C ALA A 28 0.48 -0.87 -18.16
N SER A 29 1.00 -0.60 -16.96
CA SER A 29 0.49 0.38 -16.01
C SER A 29 1.56 1.42 -15.68
N ALA A 30 1.16 2.68 -15.51
CA ALA A 30 1.98 3.74 -14.94
C ALA A 30 1.97 3.73 -13.40
N GLY A 31 1.47 2.66 -12.79
CA GLY A 31 1.39 2.47 -11.35
C GLY A 31 -0.03 2.66 -10.83
N GLU A 32 -0.14 3.32 -9.68
CA GLU A 32 -1.42 3.47 -8.98
C GLU A 32 -1.65 4.90 -8.50
N LEU A 33 -2.91 5.33 -8.52
CA LEU A 33 -3.37 6.60 -7.98
C LEU A 33 -4.29 6.35 -6.80
N ARG A 34 -3.95 6.88 -5.62
CA ARG A 34 -4.77 6.70 -4.40
C ARG A 34 -5.43 8.00 -3.97
N PHE A 35 -6.67 7.90 -3.53
CA PHE A 35 -7.37 8.94 -2.79
C PHE A 35 -7.64 8.46 -1.38
N VAL A 36 -7.02 9.11 -0.39
CA VAL A 36 -7.20 8.79 1.03
C VAL A 36 -8.22 9.74 1.61
N PHE A 37 -9.33 9.20 2.09
CA PHE A 37 -10.37 9.94 2.77
C PHE A 37 -10.40 9.62 4.26
N GLY A 38 -10.68 10.62 5.09
CA GLY A 38 -10.96 10.47 6.53
C GLY A 38 -12.43 10.68 6.84
N LEU A 39 -13.00 9.84 7.70
CA LEU A 39 -14.39 9.94 8.16
C LEU A 39 -14.57 11.16 9.09
N LEU A 40 -15.68 11.87 8.92
CA LEU A 40 -16.14 12.95 9.77
C LEU A 40 -17.37 12.51 10.56
N ASP A 41 -17.46 12.96 11.81
CA ASP A 41 -18.71 12.90 12.56
C ASP A 41 -19.71 13.89 11.95
N MET A 42 -20.89 13.40 11.55
CA MET A 42 -21.90 14.21 10.84
C MET A 42 -22.54 15.31 11.70
N ASN A 43 -22.50 15.20 13.02
CA ASN A 43 -23.13 16.16 13.92
C ASN A 43 -22.18 17.31 14.27
N THR A 44 -20.90 17.01 14.38
CA THR A 44 -19.85 17.92 14.87
C THR A 44 -18.87 18.34 13.77
N CYS A 45 -18.94 17.73 12.59
CA CYS A 45 -17.98 17.87 11.49
C CYS A 45 -16.52 17.62 11.92
N SER A 46 -16.33 16.88 13.01
CA SER A 46 -15.01 16.62 13.57
C SER A 46 -14.43 15.32 13.00
N PRO A 47 -13.10 15.25 12.81
CA PRO A 47 -12.45 14.02 12.40
C PRO A 47 -12.75 12.82 13.30
N THR A 48 -12.90 11.66 12.68
CA THR A 48 -13.04 10.37 13.37
C THR A 48 -12.01 9.39 12.84
N ARG A 49 -11.66 8.38 13.66
CA ARG A 49 -10.62 7.41 13.31
C ARG A 49 -11.16 6.33 12.37
N MET A 50 -11.30 6.72 11.11
CA MET A 50 -11.49 5.80 10.00
C MET A 50 -10.97 6.43 8.72
N THR A 51 -10.30 5.63 7.90
CA THR A 51 -9.96 6.01 6.52
C THR A 51 -10.63 5.11 5.51
N ALA A 52 -10.90 5.66 4.33
CA ALA A 52 -11.27 4.93 3.12
C ALA A 52 -10.30 5.34 2.00
N ILE A 53 -9.62 4.38 1.40
CA ILE A 53 -8.59 4.57 0.38
C ILE A 53 -9.08 3.95 -0.92
N PHE A 54 -9.34 4.80 -1.90
CA PHE A 54 -9.68 4.35 -3.26
C PHE A 54 -8.39 4.29 -4.07
N GLU A 55 -8.03 3.11 -4.55
CA GLU A 55 -6.79 2.86 -5.26
C GLU A 55 -7.11 2.45 -6.70
N TYR A 56 -6.68 3.28 -7.65
CA TYR A 56 -6.98 3.15 -9.07
C TYR A 56 -5.73 2.77 -9.85
N THR A 57 -5.84 1.82 -10.76
CA THR A 57 -4.80 1.50 -11.73
C THR A 57 -4.67 2.63 -12.75
N VAL A 58 -3.45 3.10 -12.99
CA VAL A 58 -3.16 4.11 -14.01
C VAL A 58 -2.78 3.42 -15.31
N HIS A 59 -3.76 3.12 -16.16
CA HIS A 59 -3.50 2.40 -17.42
C HIS A 59 -2.56 3.17 -18.36
N ALA A 60 -1.48 2.52 -18.79
CA ALA A 60 -0.50 3.10 -19.72
C ALA A 60 0.09 2.03 -20.65
N ASN A 61 -0.27 2.05 -21.92
CA ASN A 61 0.08 1.00 -22.88
C ASN A 61 1.50 1.11 -23.45
N THR A 62 2.22 2.18 -23.15
CA THR A 62 3.56 2.44 -23.70
C THR A 62 4.45 3.07 -22.64
N CYS A 63 5.76 2.84 -22.75
CA CYS A 63 6.72 3.50 -21.87
C CYS A 63 6.61 5.03 -21.90
N ASN A 64 6.37 5.63 -23.08
CA ASN A 64 6.18 7.08 -23.18
C ASN A 64 4.96 7.56 -22.38
N GLN A 65 3.90 6.77 -22.29
CA GLN A 65 2.74 7.14 -21.45
C GLN A 65 3.09 7.10 -19.96
N VAL A 66 3.92 6.15 -19.52
CA VAL A 66 4.43 6.10 -18.14
C VAL A 66 5.30 7.31 -17.83
N ILE A 67 6.24 7.65 -18.72
CA ILE A 67 7.12 8.83 -18.54
C ILE A 67 6.30 10.12 -18.56
N ASN A 68 5.35 10.26 -19.49
CA ASN A 68 4.50 11.44 -19.54
C ASN A 68 3.69 11.58 -18.25
N TYR A 69 3.11 10.49 -17.72
CA TYR A 69 2.41 10.53 -16.44
C TYR A 69 3.33 10.96 -15.29
N ALA A 70 4.54 10.40 -15.23
CA ALA A 70 5.56 10.81 -14.26
C ALA A 70 5.92 12.30 -14.39
N GLN A 71 6.06 12.80 -15.62
CA GLN A 71 6.40 14.20 -15.88
C GLN A 71 5.27 15.15 -15.44
N GLU A 72 4.01 14.78 -15.65
CA GLU A 72 2.88 15.61 -15.20
C GLU A 72 2.88 15.78 -13.67
N TRP A 73 3.30 14.75 -12.91
CA TRP A 73 3.47 14.85 -11.46
C TRP A 73 4.67 15.71 -11.05
N GLU A 74 5.79 15.62 -11.78
CA GLU A 74 6.96 16.47 -11.56
C GLU A 74 6.61 17.95 -11.84
N ASP A 75 5.84 18.21 -12.88
CA ASP A 75 5.43 19.56 -13.27
C ASP A 75 4.56 20.24 -12.20
N LEU A 76 3.86 19.47 -11.34
CA LEU A 76 3.14 20.01 -10.18
C LEU A 76 4.07 20.67 -9.17
N ASP A 77 5.32 20.19 -9.01
CA ASP A 77 6.30 20.76 -8.08
C ASP A 77 6.70 22.19 -8.50
N LEU A 78 6.80 22.43 -9.82
CA LEU A 78 7.11 23.75 -10.38
C LEU A 78 6.04 24.82 -10.07
N ILE A 79 4.81 24.40 -9.79
CA ILE A 79 3.68 25.29 -9.52
C ILE A 79 3.11 25.14 -8.10
N HIS A 80 3.78 24.39 -7.22
CA HIS A 80 3.35 24.14 -5.86
C HIS A 80 3.60 25.36 -4.94
N PRO A 81 2.57 26.11 -4.53
CA PRO A 81 2.70 27.16 -3.51
C PRO A 81 2.52 26.56 -2.10
N PRO A 82 2.85 27.29 -1.01
CA PRO A 82 2.53 26.82 0.33
C PRO A 82 1.01 26.66 0.50
N PHE A 83 0.59 25.69 1.32
CA PHE A 83 -0.81 25.41 1.60
C PHE A 83 -1.58 26.68 2.06
N PRO A 84 -2.79 26.94 1.54
CA PRO A 84 -3.57 26.10 0.61
C PRO A 84 -3.06 26.15 -0.84
N ALA A 85 -3.26 25.05 -1.57
CA ALA A 85 -2.84 24.93 -2.97
C ALA A 85 -3.48 26.00 -3.89
N SER A 86 -2.75 26.44 -4.91
CA SER A 86 -3.23 27.42 -5.89
C SER A 86 -4.29 26.82 -6.81
N ALA A 87 -5.10 27.67 -7.43
CA ALA A 87 -6.05 27.24 -8.46
C ALA A 87 -5.37 26.54 -9.66
N GLY A 88 -4.16 27.00 -10.03
CA GLY A 88 -3.36 26.40 -11.10
C GLY A 88 -2.91 24.98 -10.75
N TYR A 89 -2.36 24.79 -9.54
CA TYR A 89 -2.00 23.47 -9.02
C TYR A 89 -3.20 22.53 -9.00
N LEU A 90 -4.35 23.00 -8.49
CA LEU A 90 -5.56 22.17 -8.42
C LEU A 90 -6.12 21.80 -9.80
N THR A 91 -6.05 22.71 -10.77
CA THR A 91 -6.49 22.45 -12.15
C THR A 91 -5.59 21.42 -12.84
N HIS A 92 -4.27 21.52 -12.65
CA HIS A 92 -3.32 20.55 -13.19
C HIS A 92 -3.44 19.19 -12.49
N LEU A 93 -3.53 19.18 -11.16
CA LEU A 93 -3.76 17.93 -10.42
C LEU A 93 -5.05 17.26 -10.91
N GLN A 94 -6.12 18.02 -11.12
CA GLN A 94 -7.37 17.48 -11.65
C GLN A 94 -7.20 16.91 -13.07
N SER A 95 -6.42 17.55 -13.96
CA SER A 95 -6.18 17.01 -15.30
C SER A 95 -5.38 15.70 -15.30
N ILE A 96 -4.61 15.44 -14.25
CA ILE A 96 -3.89 14.16 -14.05
C ILE A 96 -4.84 13.10 -13.50
N THR A 97 -5.77 13.46 -12.61
CA THR A 97 -6.62 12.50 -11.90
C THR A 97 -7.93 12.15 -12.62
N ASP A 98 -8.53 13.09 -13.37
CA ASP A 98 -9.81 12.87 -14.06
C ASP A 98 -9.74 11.74 -15.10
N PRO A 99 -8.68 11.60 -15.91
CA PRO A 99 -8.56 10.49 -16.86
C PRO A 99 -8.54 9.11 -16.22
N VAL A 100 -8.23 9.04 -14.91
CA VAL A 100 -8.19 7.79 -14.15
C VAL A 100 -9.52 7.56 -13.43
N THR A 101 -10.06 8.58 -12.77
CA THR A 101 -11.14 8.41 -11.78
C THR A 101 -12.55 8.63 -12.32
N THR A 102 -12.70 9.21 -13.51
CA THR A 102 -14.01 9.48 -14.09
C THR A 102 -14.75 8.20 -14.47
N ALA A 103 -16.08 8.23 -14.42
CA ALA A 103 -16.91 7.09 -14.80
C ALA A 103 -16.67 6.72 -16.27
N GLY A 104 -16.33 5.46 -16.54
CA GLY A 104 -16.00 4.99 -17.89
C GLY A 104 -14.55 5.27 -18.31
N ALA A 105 -13.68 5.73 -17.41
CA ALA A 105 -12.26 5.93 -17.67
C ALA A 105 -11.53 4.67 -18.14
N ALA A 106 -12.01 3.49 -17.73
CA ALA A 106 -11.46 2.19 -18.14
C ALA A 106 -12.54 1.27 -18.72
N PRO A 107 -13.00 1.48 -19.98
CA PRO A 107 -14.14 0.76 -20.54
C PRO A 107 -14.00 -0.77 -20.62
N GLY A 108 -12.77 -1.29 -20.57
CA GLY A 108 -12.49 -2.72 -20.57
C GLY A 108 -12.56 -3.39 -19.19
N GLU A 109 -12.62 -2.60 -18.12
CA GLU A 109 -12.62 -3.08 -16.74
C GLU A 109 -14.04 -3.23 -16.17
N PRO A 110 -14.22 -4.00 -15.07
CA PRO A 110 -15.49 -4.09 -14.37
C PRO A 110 -16.13 -2.72 -14.12
N ASN A 111 -17.39 -2.56 -14.56
CA ASN A 111 -18.16 -1.31 -14.48
C ASN A 111 -17.51 -0.10 -15.18
N GLY A 112 -16.54 -0.29 -16.08
CA GLY A 112 -15.85 0.79 -16.77
C GLY A 112 -14.92 1.60 -15.86
N SER A 113 -14.58 1.08 -14.69
CA SER A 113 -13.82 1.78 -13.64
C SER A 113 -12.40 1.22 -13.55
N SER A 114 -11.42 2.11 -13.41
CA SER A 114 -10.02 1.74 -13.15
C SER A 114 -9.75 1.41 -11.68
N ILE A 115 -10.78 1.35 -10.83
CA ILE A 115 -10.64 1.00 -9.41
C ILE A 115 -10.07 -0.42 -9.32
N GLY A 116 -8.88 -0.54 -8.73
CA GLY A 116 -8.31 -1.84 -8.40
C GLY A 116 -8.91 -2.36 -7.10
N GLN A 117 -8.80 -1.54 -6.05
CA GLN A 117 -9.28 -1.88 -4.72
C GLN A 117 -9.74 -0.66 -3.92
N LEU A 118 -10.66 -0.90 -2.99
CA LEU A 118 -10.97 -0.02 -1.88
C LEU A 118 -10.39 -0.64 -0.60
N ARG A 119 -9.64 0.14 0.17
CA ARG A 119 -9.24 -0.25 1.52
C ARG A 119 -9.91 0.63 2.56
N THR A 120 -10.36 0.02 3.63
CA THR A 120 -10.89 0.73 4.79
C THR A 120 -10.09 0.34 6.02
N SER A 121 -9.94 1.28 6.95
CA SER A 121 -9.27 1.07 8.23
C SER A 121 -10.18 1.64 9.32
N GLU A 122 -10.80 0.78 10.11
CA GLU A 122 -12.05 1.13 10.81
C GLU A 122 -12.06 0.93 12.33
N VAL A 123 -11.13 1.52 13.09
CA VAL A 123 -11.22 1.48 14.57
C VAL A 123 -12.53 2.08 15.12
N VAL A 124 -13.18 2.97 14.38
CA VAL A 124 -14.51 3.50 14.75
C VAL A 124 -15.61 2.42 14.77
N MET A 125 -15.42 1.31 14.03
CA MET A 125 -16.40 0.22 13.94
C MET A 125 -16.26 -0.82 15.05
N GLY A 126 -15.21 -0.77 15.88
CA GLY A 126 -15.06 -1.64 17.03
C GLY A 126 -13.62 -2.04 17.32
N SER A 127 -13.50 -3.08 18.16
CA SER A 127 -12.24 -3.76 18.47
C SER A 127 -12.33 -5.21 17.97
N PRO A 128 -11.29 -5.76 17.33
CA PRO A 128 -10.00 -5.11 17.05
C PRO A 128 -10.09 -4.01 16.00
N TRP A 129 -9.04 -3.18 15.92
CA TRP A 129 -8.87 -2.32 14.75
C TRP A 129 -8.52 -3.21 13.57
N GLU A 130 -9.30 -3.14 12.50
CA GLU A 130 -9.07 -3.90 11.28
C GLU A 130 -8.84 -2.97 10.08
N LEU A 131 -8.02 -3.44 9.13
CA LEU A 131 -8.04 -2.99 7.75
C LEU A 131 -8.65 -4.08 6.88
N ARG A 132 -9.51 -3.69 5.96
CA ARG A 132 -10.19 -4.59 5.03
C ARG A 132 -10.00 -4.11 3.60
N GLU A 133 -9.91 -5.06 2.69
CA GLU A 133 -9.77 -4.82 1.26
C GLU A 133 -11.04 -5.25 0.54
N PHE A 134 -11.42 -4.50 -0.49
CA PHE A 134 -12.57 -4.77 -1.32
C PHE A 134 -12.22 -4.57 -2.79
N THR A 135 -12.70 -5.46 -3.65
CA THR A 135 -12.49 -5.43 -5.10
C THR A 135 -13.83 -5.51 -5.82
N LEU A 136 -13.89 -5.04 -7.07
CA LEU A 136 -15.07 -5.26 -7.92
C LEU A 136 -15.11 -6.73 -8.33
N GLN A 137 -16.08 -7.47 -7.80
CA GLN A 137 -16.23 -8.90 -8.05
C GLN A 137 -17.47 -9.17 -8.90
N GLN A 138 -17.33 -10.10 -9.85
CA GLN A 138 -18.43 -10.52 -10.70
C GLN A 138 -19.50 -11.25 -9.89
N MET A 139 -20.76 -10.88 -10.11
CA MET A 139 -21.92 -11.54 -9.51
C MET A 139 -22.40 -12.72 -10.37
N PRO A 140 -23.14 -13.68 -9.79
CA PRO A 140 -23.74 -14.76 -10.55
C PRO A 140 -24.57 -14.25 -11.74
N LEU A 141 -24.54 -15.01 -12.84
CA LEU A 141 -25.33 -14.71 -14.04
C LEU A 141 -26.81 -14.52 -13.68
N GLY A 142 -27.45 -13.51 -14.29
CA GLY A 142 -28.86 -13.18 -14.05
C GLY A 142 -29.11 -12.19 -12.90
N THR A 143 -28.08 -11.72 -12.21
CA THR A 143 -28.18 -10.59 -11.27
C THR A 143 -28.26 -9.24 -12.02
N PRO A 144 -29.04 -8.25 -11.55
CA PRO A 144 -29.16 -6.94 -12.21
C PRO A 144 -27.86 -6.13 -12.24
N ILE A 145 -26.95 -6.38 -11.31
CA ILE A 145 -25.65 -5.70 -11.19
C ILE A 145 -24.56 -6.76 -11.35
N GLN A 146 -23.77 -6.65 -12.41
CA GLN A 146 -22.82 -7.69 -12.80
C GLN A 146 -21.48 -7.62 -12.06
N ASN A 147 -21.07 -6.45 -11.56
CA ASN A 147 -19.89 -6.34 -10.69
C ASN A 147 -20.23 -5.45 -9.49
N VAL A 148 -19.95 -5.95 -8.30
CA VAL A 148 -20.18 -5.21 -7.04
C VAL A 148 -18.93 -5.26 -6.19
N LEU A 149 -18.72 -4.20 -5.43
CA LEU A 149 -17.62 -4.12 -4.47
C LEU A 149 -17.87 -5.15 -3.35
N ARG A 150 -16.97 -6.12 -3.19
CA ARG A 150 -17.02 -7.16 -2.16
C ARG A 150 -15.67 -7.30 -1.50
N MET A 151 -15.69 -7.79 -0.27
CA MET A 151 -14.47 -8.07 0.48
C MET A 151 -13.60 -9.07 -0.26
N ASP A 152 -12.30 -8.80 -0.26
CA ASP A 152 -11.23 -9.65 -0.78
C ASP A 152 -10.26 -10.01 0.35
N THR A 153 -9.26 -10.83 0.07
CA THR A 153 -8.14 -11.06 0.98
C THR A 153 -7.26 -9.82 1.05
N THR A 154 -6.75 -9.50 2.24
CA THR A 154 -5.69 -8.50 2.41
C THR A 154 -4.40 -9.08 1.85
N LYS A 155 -3.99 -8.60 0.66
CA LYS A 155 -2.81 -9.13 -0.04
C LYS A 155 -1.57 -9.07 0.84
N GLN A 156 -0.66 -10.04 0.62
CA GLN A 156 0.55 -10.26 1.41
C GLN A 156 0.35 -10.55 2.91
N THR A 157 -0.87 -10.55 3.44
CA THR A 157 -1.11 -10.67 4.88
C THR A 157 -1.69 -12.05 5.22
N PRO A 158 -0.88 -12.99 5.77
CA PRO A 158 -1.41 -14.23 6.29
C PRO A 158 -2.42 -13.99 7.40
N ASP A 159 -3.26 -14.96 7.72
CA ASP A 159 -4.08 -14.91 8.92
C ASP A 159 -3.18 -14.82 10.18
N ARG A 160 -3.50 -13.89 11.06
CA ARG A 160 -2.70 -13.61 12.26
C ARG A 160 -2.61 -14.81 13.19
N ASP A 161 -3.55 -15.75 13.12
CA ASP A 161 -3.49 -17.00 13.88
C ASP A 161 -2.22 -17.80 13.55
N PHE A 162 -1.69 -17.70 12.32
CA PHE A 162 -0.43 -18.32 11.93
C PHE A 162 0.79 -17.76 12.69
N ALA A 163 0.74 -16.51 13.16
CA ALA A 163 1.81 -15.90 13.96
C ALA A 163 1.59 -16.07 15.47
N THR A 164 0.34 -16.26 15.92
CA THR A 164 -0.02 -16.16 17.34
C THR A 164 -0.47 -17.48 17.98
N VAL A 165 -0.97 -18.43 17.19
CA VAL A 165 -1.41 -19.74 17.68
C VAL A 165 -0.28 -20.74 17.54
N ALA A 166 0.20 -21.27 18.68
CA ALA A 166 1.36 -22.17 18.73
C ALA A 166 1.26 -23.40 17.82
N LEU A 167 0.04 -23.93 17.58
CA LEU A 167 -0.19 -25.07 16.69
C LEU A 167 -0.09 -24.71 15.19
N LEU A 168 -0.28 -23.43 14.84
CA LEU A 168 -0.23 -22.94 13.46
C LEU A 168 1.11 -22.28 13.12
N GLN A 169 1.87 -21.83 14.11
CA GLN A 169 3.22 -21.27 13.92
C GLN A 169 4.18 -22.13 13.08
N PRO A 170 4.20 -23.48 13.18
CA PRO A 170 5.03 -24.31 12.30
C PRO A 170 4.69 -24.16 10.80
N VAL A 171 3.45 -23.80 10.47
CA VAL A 171 2.99 -23.59 9.09
C VAL A 171 3.53 -22.26 8.55
N LEU A 172 3.48 -21.20 9.37
CA LEU A 172 4.11 -19.92 9.04
C LEU A 172 5.62 -20.08 8.86
N ALA A 173 6.30 -20.73 9.82
CA ALA A 173 7.72 -21.00 9.74
C ALA A 173 8.08 -21.82 8.49
N ASN A 174 7.25 -22.81 8.12
CA ASN A 174 7.44 -23.58 6.90
C ASN A 174 7.32 -22.72 5.63
N TYR A 175 6.31 -21.85 5.54
CA TYR A 175 6.20 -20.88 4.44
C TYR A 175 7.45 -20.01 4.35
N ILE A 176 7.86 -19.40 5.45
CA ILE A 176 9.01 -18.49 5.49
C ILE A 176 10.29 -19.21 5.05
N ASN A 177 10.57 -20.38 5.65
CA ASN A 177 11.77 -21.15 5.34
C ASN A 177 11.78 -21.70 3.90
N SER A 178 10.60 -21.88 3.28
CA SER A 178 10.50 -22.31 1.88
C SER A 178 10.72 -21.18 0.88
N ASN A 179 10.61 -19.92 1.33
CA ASN A 179 10.65 -18.73 0.47
C ASN A 179 11.77 -17.75 0.91
N LEU A 180 12.83 -18.25 1.55
CA LEU A 180 13.89 -17.41 2.13
C LEU A 180 14.55 -16.45 1.13
N SER A 181 14.82 -16.92 -0.09
CA SER A 181 15.42 -16.08 -1.15
C SER A 181 14.50 -14.92 -1.51
N ASP A 182 13.24 -15.23 -1.79
CA ASP A 182 12.25 -14.24 -2.22
C ASP A 182 11.92 -13.27 -1.07
N ILE A 183 11.87 -13.75 0.18
CA ILE A 183 11.68 -12.87 1.34
C ILE A 183 12.90 -11.98 1.55
N CYS A 184 14.12 -12.50 1.41
CA CYS A 184 15.34 -11.70 1.50
C CYS A 184 15.37 -10.58 0.45
N ASN A 185 14.94 -10.88 -0.77
CA ASN A 185 14.85 -9.92 -1.87
C ASN A 185 13.58 -9.04 -1.85
N GLN A 186 12.64 -9.30 -0.92
CA GLN A 186 11.32 -8.67 -0.89
C GLN A 186 10.52 -8.89 -2.18
N GLU A 187 10.65 -10.09 -2.77
CA GLU A 187 9.99 -10.53 -3.99
C GLU A 187 8.95 -11.66 -3.73
N HIS A 188 8.63 -11.91 -2.47
CA HIS A 188 7.75 -13.01 -2.09
C HIS A 188 6.28 -12.66 -2.31
N VAL A 189 5.48 -13.69 -2.60
CA VAL A 189 4.02 -13.58 -2.68
C VAL A 189 3.40 -14.56 -1.70
N VAL A 190 2.70 -14.03 -0.69
CA VAL A 190 1.89 -14.86 0.21
C VAL A 190 0.69 -15.44 -0.56
N PRO A 191 0.57 -16.76 -0.67
CA PRO A 191 -0.50 -17.38 -1.45
C PRO A 191 -1.83 -17.44 -0.69
N ASP A 192 -2.95 -17.53 -1.41
CA ASP A 192 -4.28 -17.76 -0.81
C ASP A 192 -4.34 -19.01 0.07
N SER A 193 -3.53 -20.02 -0.25
CA SER A 193 -3.42 -21.24 0.54
C SER A 193 -1.98 -21.74 0.66
N TRP A 194 -1.66 -22.31 1.82
CA TRP A 194 -0.36 -22.94 2.10
C TRP A 194 -0.59 -24.23 2.86
N MET A 195 0.09 -25.32 2.46
CA MET A 195 -0.10 -26.65 3.04
C MET A 195 -1.59 -27.09 3.12
N SER A 196 -2.35 -26.80 2.06
CA SER A 196 -3.79 -27.09 1.95
C SER A 196 -4.69 -26.37 2.95
N MET A 197 -4.21 -25.30 3.59
CA MET A 197 -5.02 -24.44 4.45
C MET A 197 -5.17 -23.05 3.84
N PRO A 198 -6.32 -22.38 4.00
CA PRO A 198 -6.43 -20.95 3.73
C PRO A 198 -5.35 -20.20 4.51
N PHE A 199 -4.57 -19.38 3.82
CA PHE A 199 -3.39 -18.75 4.39
C PHE A 199 -3.53 -17.24 4.48
N LEU A 200 -3.93 -16.56 3.40
CA LEU A 200 -4.25 -15.13 3.43
C LEU A 200 -5.48 -14.83 4.28
N SER A 201 -5.46 -13.70 4.98
CA SER A 201 -6.61 -13.22 5.75
C SER A 201 -7.56 -12.37 4.92
N GLY A 202 -8.84 -12.31 5.34
CA GLY A 202 -9.81 -11.34 4.83
C GLY A 202 -9.74 -9.98 5.53
N ARG A 203 -8.80 -9.80 6.45
CA ARG A 203 -8.61 -8.58 7.24
C ARG A 203 -7.20 -8.53 7.82
N ALA A 204 -6.68 -7.34 8.04
CA ALA A 204 -5.45 -7.11 8.78
C ALA A 204 -5.81 -6.55 10.15
N ASP A 205 -5.64 -7.37 11.19
CA ASP A 205 -5.91 -6.97 12.57
C ASP A 205 -4.74 -6.12 13.10
N PHE A 206 -5.04 -5.11 13.91
CA PHE A 206 -4.06 -4.31 14.63
C PHE A 206 -4.29 -4.27 16.13
N PHE A 207 -3.17 -4.47 16.81
CA PHE A 207 -2.95 -4.31 18.24
C PHE A 207 -1.56 -3.68 18.44
N PRO A 208 -1.31 -3.02 19.58
CA PRO A 208 0.05 -2.68 19.97
C PRO A 208 0.95 -3.92 19.87
N ASN A 209 2.10 -3.80 19.20
CA ASN A 209 3.06 -4.88 18.93
C ASN A 209 2.66 -5.92 17.88
N THR A 210 1.69 -5.65 17.01
CA THR A 210 1.37 -6.59 15.92
C THR A 210 2.50 -6.65 14.90
N HIS A 211 2.99 -7.87 14.66
CA HIS A 211 3.99 -8.24 13.66
C HIS A 211 3.85 -9.75 13.36
N PHE A 212 4.42 -10.20 12.25
CA PHE A 212 4.54 -11.61 11.90
C PHE A 212 5.90 -12.15 12.34
N TRP A 213 5.86 -13.23 13.10
CA TRP A 213 7.00 -14.02 13.52
C TRP A 213 6.55 -15.45 13.83
N ALA A 214 7.46 -16.41 13.64
CA ALA A 214 7.28 -17.78 14.08
C ALA A 214 8.61 -18.37 14.58
N PRO A 215 8.60 -19.22 15.61
CA PRO A 215 9.79 -19.95 16.03
C PRO A 215 10.29 -20.89 14.92
N GLY A 216 11.60 -20.94 14.72
CA GLY A 216 12.24 -21.83 13.74
C GLY A 216 12.47 -21.24 12.35
N ILE A 217 12.26 -19.93 12.16
CA ILE A 217 12.70 -19.20 10.97
C ILE A 217 14.24 -19.25 10.89
N SER A 218 14.77 -19.43 9.67
CA SER A 218 16.19 -19.40 9.37
C SER A 218 16.56 -18.14 8.60
N GLY A 219 17.82 -17.70 8.69
CA GLY A 219 18.37 -16.69 7.79
C GLY A 219 18.66 -17.25 6.40
N PHE A 220 19.02 -16.37 5.46
CA PHE A 220 19.45 -16.72 4.11
C PHE A 220 20.88 -16.21 3.83
N PRO A 221 21.93 -16.94 4.28
CA PRO A 221 23.31 -16.48 4.16
C PRO A 221 23.77 -16.21 2.72
N ALA A 222 23.21 -16.92 1.74
CA ALA A 222 23.57 -16.72 0.33
C ALA A 222 23.12 -15.36 -0.22
N GLY A 223 22.03 -14.79 0.32
CA GLY A 223 21.56 -13.44 0.01
C GLY A 223 21.99 -12.38 1.05
N GLY A 224 22.72 -12.79 2.09
CA GLY A 224 23.17 -11.89 3.16
C GLY A 224 22.10 -11.49 4.18
N CYS A 225 20.94 -12.15 4.20
CA CYS A 225 19.88 -11.88 5.18
C CYS A 225 20.03 -12.73 6.44
N THR A 226 19.94 -12.10 7.61
CA THR A 226 19.78 -12.80 8.89
C THR A 226 18.35 -13.35 9.04
N ASP A 227 18.11 -14.19 10.05
CA ASP A 227 16.76 -14.61 10.41
C ASP A 227 15.88 -13.43 10.85
N ASP A 228 16.46 -12.42 11.50
CA ASP A 228 15.78 -11.16 11.81
C ASP A 228 15.39 -10.39 10.54
N ASP A 229 16.28 -10.27 9.56
CA ASP A 229 15.97 -9.63 8.27
C ASP A 229 14.87 -10.37 7.52
N ILE A 230 14.88 -11.70 7.52
CA ILE A 230 13.83 -12.52 6.90
C ILE A 230 12.48 -12.25 7.58
N ARG A 231 12.44 -12.26 8.90
CA ARG A 231 11.22 -11.95 9.66
C ARG A 231 10.75 -10.52 9.37
N PHE A 232 11.65 -9.55 9.39
CA PHE A 232 11.33 -8.14 9.13
C PHE A 232 10.76 -7.96 7.74
N ASN A 233 11.46 -8.46 6.72
CA ASN A 233 11.04 -8.34 5.33
C ASN A 233 9.68 -9.00 5.09
N LEU A 234 9.39 -10.15 5.70
CA LEU A 234 8.03 -10.71 5.62
C LEU A 234 7.02 -9.77 6.31
N SER A 235 7.27 -9.43 7.57
CA SER A 235 6.28 -8.78 8.42
C SER A 235 5.94 -7.37 7.93
N VAL A 236 6.96 -6.58 7.59
CA VAL A 236 6.77 -5.21 7.11
C VAL A 236 5.99 -5.19 5.79
N ASN A 237 6.11 -6.21 4.95
CA ASN A 237 5.34 -6.39 3.70
C ASN A 237 3.89 -6.85 3.90
N THR A 238 3.46 -7.08 5.15
CA THR A 238 2.05 -7.33 5.48
C THR A 238 1.36 -6.06 5.92
N CYS A 239 0.04 -5.94 5.71
CA CYS A 239 -0.74 -4.82 6.22
C CYS A 239 -0.64 -4.71 7.75
N SER A 240 -0.71 -5.83 8.47
CA SER A 240 -0.64 -5.84 9.94
C SER A 240 0.75 -5.51 10.51
N GLY A 241 1.84 -5.74 9.77
CA GLY A 241 3.19 -5.39 10.19
C GLY A 241 3.60 -3.97 9.77
N CYS A 242 3.30 -3.55 8.54
CA CYS A 242 3.53 -2.17 8.06
C CYS A 242 2.77 -1.14 8.90
N HIS A 243 1.49 -1.42 9.15
CA HIS A 243 0.68 -0.60 10.05
C HIS A 243 0.82 -1.05 11.53
N GLY A 244 1.74 -1.98 11.80
CA GLY A 244 2.04 -2.57 13.09
C GLY A 244 3.37 -2.10 13.65
N ALA A 245 3.96 -2.92 14.52
CA ALA A 245 5.17 -2.52 15.25
C ALA A 245 6.45 -2.57 14.42
N ASP A 246 6.43 -3.11 13.19
CA ASP A 246 7.62 -3.09 12.32
C ASP A 246 7.88 -1.71 11.70
N ALA A 247 6.85 -0.87 11.57
CA ALA A 247 6.95 0.44 10.93
C ALA A 247 6.20 1.57 11.67
N ILE A 248 5.73 1.31 12.90
CA ILE A 248 5.11 2.30 13.78
C ILE A 248 5.65 2.16 15.20
N ASP A 249 6.17 3.25 15.74
CA ASP A 249 6.48 3.36 17.17
C ASP A 249 5.29 4.03 17.90
N PRO A 250 4.55 3.32 18.75
CA PRO A 250 3.39 3.89 19.43
C PRO A 250 3.72 5.03 20.40
N GLY A 251 5.00 5.26 20.72
CA GLY A 251 5.45 6.40 21.51
C GLY A 251 5.54 7.72 20.73
N PHE A 252 5.58 7.67 19.39
CA PHE A 252 5.81 8.84 18.54
C PHE A 252 4.83 8.95 17.36
N ASP A 253 4.43 7.82 16.79
CA ASP A 253 3.60 7.74 15.60
C ASP A 253 2.13 7.49 15.98
N PRO A 254 1.16 8.08 15.24
CA PRO A 254 -0.23 7.71 15.40
C PRO A 254 -0.37 6.21 15.08
N PRO A 255 -1.02 5.41 15.95
CA PRO A 255 -1.16 3.98 15.71
C PRO A 255 -1.85 3.73 14.36
N PHE A 256 -1.35 2.74 13.61
CA PHE A 256 -1.90 2.18 12.37
C PHE A 256 -2.14 3.13 11.18
N TYR A 257 -2.06 4.46 11.31
CA TYR A 257 -2.27 5.37 10.17
C TYR A 257 -0.96 5.99 9.68
N HIS A 258 -0.67 5.83 8.38
CA HIS A 258 0.40 6.59 7.73
C HIS A 258 -0.05 8.00 7.31
N VAL A 259 -1.35 8.20 7.08
CA VAL A 259 -2.00 9.50 6.88
C VAL A 259 -3.06 9.67 7.96
N ASP A 260 -2.88 10.57 8.91
CA ASP A 260 -3.71 10.64 10.11
C ASP A 260 -5.11 11.21 9.81
N PRO A 261 -6.19 10.42 9.97
CA PRO A 261 -7.54 10.90 9.75
C PRO A 261 -7.96 11.98 10.73
N ASN A 262 -7.29 12.15 11.87
CA ASN A 262 -7.60 13.16 12.89
C ASN A 262 -7.04 14.54 12.58
N THR A 263 -6.18 14.69 11.55
CA THR A 263 -5.58 15.97 11.17
C THR A 263 -6.64 17.08 11.06
N PRO A 264 -6.59 18.23 11.75
CA PRO A 264 -7.62 19.26 11.60
C PRO A 264 -7.81 19.74 10.15
N GLY A 265 -9.04 20.09 9.78
CA GLY A 265 -9.32 20.71 8.47
C GLY A 265 -8.60 22.05 8.31
N GLY A 266 -8.15 22.36 7.09
CA GLY A 266 -7.39 23.58 6.82
C GLY A 266 -5.91 23.51 7.23
N THR A 267 -5.40 22.31 7.52
CA THR A 267 -3.97 22.05 7.72
C THR A 267 -3.53 20.86 6.85
N PRO A 268 -2.24 20.79 6.46
CA PRO A 268 -1.70 19.60 5.80
C PRO A 268 -1.90 18.34 6.64
N ALA A 269 -2.20 17.21 6.00
CA ALA A 269 -2.34 15.93 6.67
C ALA A 269 -1.07 15.58 7.46
N GLN A 270 -1.24 15.16 8.71
CA GLN A 270 -0.13 14.62 9.50
C GLN A 270 0.23 13.23 8.96
N LEU A 271 1.53 13.00 8.77
CA LEU A 271 2.08 11.78 8.21
C LEU A 271 2.92 11.04 9.25
N SER A 272 2.93 9.71 9.22
CA SER A 272 3.80 8.89 10.08
C SER A 272 5.27 9.02 9.69
N ARG A 273 6.19 8.69 10.62
CA ARG A 273 7.63 8.67 10.34
C ARG A 273 8.06 7.62 9.32
N PHE A 274 7.27 6.55 9.12
CA PHE A 274 7.47 5.65 7.99
C PHE A 274 7.52 6.40 6.65
N LEU A 275 6.61 7.37 6.47
CA LEU A 275 6.56 8.19 5.27
C LEU A 275 7.63 9.28 5.26
N THR A 276 7.79 10.01 6.36
CA THR A 276 8.54 11.28 6.37
C THR A 276 9.99 11.18 6.80
N GLY A 277 10.45 10.02 7.27
CA GLY A 277 11.75 9.90 7.94
C GLY A 277 11.63 9.56 9.41
N THR A 278 12.40 8.57 9.87
CA THR A 278 12.63 8.25 11.30
C THR A 278 13.59 9.22 11.99
N GLY A 279 14.30 10.05 11.22
CA GLY A 279 15.22 11.07 11.72
C GLY A 279 16.38 10.44 12.50
N ALA A 280 16.60 10.90 13.74
CA ALA A 280 17.68 10.38 14.59
C ALA A 280 17.28 9.14 15.42
N SER A 281 16.02 8.70 15.33
CA SER A 281 15.50 7.59 16.14
C SER A 281 14.81 6.56 15.25
N PRO A 282 15.53 5.48 14.87
CA PRO A 282 14.95 4.36 14.16
C PRO A 282 13.74 3.79 14.90
N ILE A 283 12.80 3.18 14.17
CA ILE A 283 11.66 2.48 14.76
C ILE A 283 12.18 1.18 15.38
N PRO A 284 11.97 0.92 16.68
CA PRO A 284 12.42 -0.32 17.29
C PRO A 284 11.74 -1.53 16.65
N ASP A 285 12.53 -2.49 16.19
CA ASP A 285 12.01 -3.75 15.66
C ASP A 285 11.51 -4.61 16.85
N PRO A 286 10.23 -5.03 16.87
CA PRO A 286 9.64 -5.80 17.96
C PRO A 286 10.13 -7.25 18.03
N SER A 287 11.01 -7.66 17.11
CA SER A 287 11.50 -9.01 16.95
C SER A 287 12.01 -9.62 18.26
N PRO A 288 11.54 -10.84 18.61
CA PRO A 288 12.00 -11.55 19.79
C PRO A 288 13.42 -12.14 19.63
N ILE A 289 14.06 -11.99 18.47
CA ILE A 289 15.40 -12.53 18.14
C ILE A 289 16.46 -11.42 18.00
N ALA A 290 16.39 -10.42 18.88
CA ALA A 290 17.28 -9.26 18.92
C ALA A 290 17.11 -8.30 17.73
N GLY A 291 15.87 -7.85 17.51
CA GLY A 291 15.53 -6.86 16.49
C GLY A 291 16.40 -5.61 16.53
N ILE A 292 16.78 -5.15 15.34
CA ILE A 292 17.55 -3.91 15.14
C ILE A 292 16.59 -2.81 14.71
N GLY A 293 16.76 -1.60 15.24
CA GLY A 293 15.93 -0.46 14.83
C GLY A 293 15.99 -0.22 13.32
N ARG A 294 14.84 0.07 12.72
CA ARG A 294 14.65 0.21 11.27
C ARG A 294 14.39 1.67 10.91
N ASP A 295 15.09 2.15 9.90
CA ASP A 295 14.91 3.50 9.36
C ASP A 295 14.03 3.47 8.12
N PHE A 296 13.19 4.49 8.00
CA PHE A 296 12.25 4.65 6.88
C PHE A 296 12.28 6.09 6.40
N ASP A 297 12.05 6.28 5.10
CA ASP A 297 11.82 7.57 4.46
C ASP A 297 11.15 7.30 3.09
N ASP A 298 9.92 6.77 3.15
CA ASP A 298 9.23 6.27 1.97
C ASP A 298 8.90 7.39 0.96
N LEU A 299 8.65 8.62 1.42
CA LEU A 299 8.46 9.75 0.51
C LEU A 299 9.73 10.08 -0.27
N ASN A 300 10.89 10.13 0.38
CA ASN A 300 12.15 10.37 -0.32
C ASN A 300 12.54 9.20 -1.25
N ARG A 301 12.27 7.96 -0.83
CA ARG A 301 12.43 6.77 -1.69
C ARG A 301 11.62 6.92 -2.99
N ARG A 302 10.33 7.25 -2.88
CA ARG A 302 9.44 7.43 -4.03
C ARG A 302 9.83 8.63 -4.90
N ALA A 303 10.29 9.72 -4.29
CA ALA A 303 10.82 10.86 -5.03
C ALA A 303 12.05 10.46 -5.86
N THR A 304 12.99 9.70 -5.26
CA THR A 304 14.17 9.18 -5.97
C THR A 304 13.77 8.28 -7.14
N ASP A 305 12.84 7.36 -6.93
CA ASP A 305 12.35 6.46 -7.97
C ASP A 305 11.67 7.21 -9.14
N LEU A 306 10.87 8.24 -8.85
CA LEU A 306 10.26 9.11 -9.87
C LEU A 306 11.35 9.84 -10.69
N GLN A 307 12.37 10.38 -10.03
CA GLN A 307 13.48 11.07 -10.70
C GLN A 307 14.31 10.11 -11.56
N ASP A 308 14.59 8.91 -11.06
CA ASP A 308 15.30 7.87 -11.80
C ASP A 308 14.53 7.44 -13.06
N LEU A 309 13.20 7.33 -12.96
CA LEU A 309 12.33 7.05 -14.11
C LEU A 309 12.46 8.15 -15.19
N LEU A 310 12.36 9.43 -14.79
CA LEU A 310 12.46 10.57 -15.70
C LEU A 310 13.85 10.68 -16.33
N ALA A 311 14.91 10.44 -15.57
CA ALA A 311 16.29 10.50 -16.05
C ALA A 311 16.64 9.33 -16.99
N THR A 312 16.10 8.14 -16.73
CA THR A 312 16.42 6.92 -17.48
C THR A 312 15.71 6.85 -18.83
N GLY A 313 14.49 7.38 -18.90
CA GLY A 313 13.64 7.29 -20.08
C GLY A 313 13.35 5.83 -20.51
N CYS A 314 12.91 5.64 -21.75
CA CYS A 314 12.47 4.32 -22.22
C CYS A 314 13.57 3.29 -22.46
N LEU A 315 14.84 3.68 -22.49
CA LEU A 315 15.92 2.79 -22.91
C LEU A 315 16.31 1.75 -21.85
N ARG A 316 16.10 2.02 -20.56
CA ARG A 316 16.34 1.02 -19.48
C ARG A 316 15.11 0.53 -18.75
N LEU A 317 13.93 1.13 -18.94
CA LEU A 317 12.68 0.56 -18.41
C LEU A 317 12.45 -0.86 -18.94
N ALA A 318 12.90 -1.15 -20.17
CA ALA A 318 12.87 -2.48 -20.78
C ALA A 318 13.88 -3.49 -20.22
N LEU A 319 14.87 -3.06 -19.43
CA LEU A 319 15.88 -3.93 -18.80
C LEU A 319 15.54 -4.26 -17.33
N ALA A 320 14.79 -3.39 -16.65
CA ALA A 320 14.32 -3.59 -15.28
C ALA A 320 13.19 -4.64 -15.17
N SER A 321 12.58 -5.05 -16.29
CA SER A 321 11.51 -6.06 -16.35
C SER A 321 11.93 -7.46 -15.91
N ALA A 322 13.23 -7.73 -15.74
CA ALA A 322 13.74 -9.02 -15.30
C ALA A 322 13.86 -9.14 -13.76
N SER A 323 13.66 -8.06 -13.00
CA SER A 323 13.97 -8.02 -11.55
C SER A 323 13.00 -7.19 -10.69
N MET A 324 11.81 -6.80 -11.17
CA MET A 324 10.91 -5.90 -10.42
C MET A 324 9.48 -6.39 -10.25
N VAL A 325 9.16 -7.64 -10.61
CA VAL A 325 7.75 -8.14 -10.64
C VAL A 325 7.14 -8.32 -9.24
N SER A 326 7.82 -8.00 -8.13
CA SER A 326 7.28 -8.40 -6.83
C SER A 326 7.57 -7.52 -5.62
N ALA A 327 8.06 -6.28 -5.80
CA ALA A 327 8.11 -5.32 -4.71
C ALA A 327 6.71 -4.72 -4.45
N VAL A 328 5.94 -5.33 -3.55
CA VAL A 328 4.69 -4.76 -3.03
C VAL A 328 5.05 -3.82 -1.89
N HIS A 329 5.50 -2.60 -2.21
CA HIS A 329 5.33 -1.47 -1.29
C HIS A 329 5.31 -0.12 -1.92
#